data_AF-A0A0M3KC25-F1
#
_entry.id   AF-A0A0M3KC25-F1
#
_cell.length_a   1.000
_cell.length_b   1.000
_cell.length_c   1.000
_cell.angle_alpha   90.00
_cell.angle_beta   90.00
_cell.angle_gamma   90.00
#
_symmetry.space_group_name_H-M   'P 1'
#
loop_
_entity.id
_entity.type
_entity.pdbx_description
1 polymer ?
#
loop_
_entity_poly.entity_id
_entity_poly.type
_entity_poly.pdbx_seq_one_letter_code
_entity_poly.pdbx_strand_id
1 'polypeptide(L)'
;MMGVAIIFVGFIVLAWNHFPQFYPLPMLGGLFWGVGGLDADEDKMDAFGISANSTAIMLTEVLGLALALLIWNTVSCIMGWATSRFGLFGTLPEPPKSDLLNYLGLVLLVIGSVYVIVSVSLRYSLR
;
A
#
# COMPACT_ATOMS: atom_id res chain seq x y z
N MET A 1 -10.91 -14.13 4.26
CA MET A 1 -12.29 -13.79 3.84
C MET A 1 -12.39 -12.56 2.93
N MET A 2 -11.58 -11.49 3.10
CA MET A 2 -11.67 -10.31 2.21
C MET A 2 -11.37 -10.61 0.72
N GLY A 3 -10.38 -11.43 0.39
CA GLY A 3 -10.02 -11.73 -1.00
C GLY A 3 -11.15 -12.38 -1.80
N VAL A 4 -11.92 -13.29 -1.17
CA VAL A 4 -13.07 -13.94 -1.79
C VAL A 4 -14.16 -12.92 -2.12
N ALA A 5 -14.45 -11.99 -1.19
CA ALA A 5 -15.43 -10.93 -1.43
C ALA A 5 -15.02 -10.00 -2.58
N ILE A 6 -13.73 -9.64 -2.68
CA ILE A 6 -13.20 -8.80 -3.76
C ILE A 6 -13.34 -9.50 -5.12
N ILE A 7 -13.08 -10.81 -5.19
CA ILE A 7 -13.25 -11.58 -6.43
C ILE A 7 -14.73 -11.64 -6.82
N PHE A 8 -15.63 -11.95 -5.90
CA PHE A 8 -17.07 -12.04 -6.18
C PHE A 8 -17.65 -10.70 -6.65
N VAL A 9 -17.39 -9.62 -5.92
CA VAL A 9 -17.87 -8.28 -6.29
C VAL A 9 -17.20 -7.82 -7.59
N GLY A 10 -15.89 -8.08 -7.75
CA GLY A 10 -15.15 -7.75 -8.97
C GLY A 10 -15.69 -8.45 -10.21
N PHE A 11 -16.09 -9.72 -10.10
CA PHE A 11 -16.66 -10.48 -11.22
C PHE A 11 -18.04 -9.95 -11.62
N ILE A 12 -18.87 -9.57 -10.64
CA ILE A 12 -20.19 -8.96 -10.88
C ILE A 12 -20.02 -7.61 -11.61
N VAL A 13 -19.09 -6.78 -11.16
CA VAL A 13 -18.79 -5.48 -11.79
C VAL A 13 -18.22 -5.67 -13.20
N LEU A 14 -17.37 -6.68 -13.42
CA LEU A 14 -16.82 -6.98 -14.75
C LEU A 14 -17.91 -7.41 -15.74
N ALA A 15 -18.87 -8.23 -15.27
CA ALA A 15 -20.01 -8.67 -16.06
C ALA A 15 -20.96 -7.51 -16.42
N TRP A 16 -21.20 -6.58 -15.49
CA TRP A 16 -22.00 -5.38 -15.76
C TRP A 16 -21.35 -4.41 -16.74
N ASN A 17 -20.01 -4.36 -16.81
CA ASN A 17 -19.29 -3.45 -17.71
C ASN A 17 -18.96 -4.07 -19.09
N HIS A 18 -19.58 -5.19 -19.46
CA HIS A 18 -19.39 -5.85 -20.77
C HIS A 18 -17.92 -6.20 -21.09
N PHE A 19 -17.14 -6.63 -20.08
CA PHE A 19 -15.72 -7.01 -20.23
C PHE A 19 -14.83 -5.87 -20.79
N PRO A 20 -14.59 -4.81 -20.01
CA PRO A 20 -13.65 -3.77 -20.40
C PRO A 20 -12.20 -4.27 -20.41
N GLN A 21 -11.31 -3.44 -20.96
CA GLN A 21 -9.87 -3.72 -21.15
C GLN A 21 -9.20 -4.15 -19.83
N PHE A 22 -8.48 -5.27 -19.86
CA PHE A 22 -7.79 -5.81 -18.68
C PHE A 22 -6.41 -5.18 -18.51
N TYR A 23 -6.13 -4.62 -17.34
CA TYR A 23 -4.82 -4.03 -17.00
C TYR A 23 -4.10 -4.93 -15.99
N PRO A 24 -3.25 -5.88 -16.44
CA PRO A 24 -2.64 -6.87 -15.54
C PRO A 24 -1.60 -6.27 -14.59
N LEU A 25 -0.94 -5.17 -14.97
CA LEU A 25 0.09 -4.50 -14.17
C LEU A 25 -0.42 -4.02 -12.79
N PRO A 26 -1.55 -3.28 -12.69
CA PRO A 26 -2.22 -2.98 -11.42
C PRO A 26 -2.53 -4.20 -10.55
N MET A 27 -2.89 -5.31 -11.20
CA MET A 27 -3.36 -6.51 -10.51
C MET A 27 -2.22 -7.29 -9.88
N LEU A 28 -0.99 -7.14 -10.40
CA LEU A 28 0.21 -7.71 -9.80
C LEU A 28 0.45 -7.20 -8.37
N GLY A 29 0.09 -5.96 -8.04
CA GLY A 29 0.22 -5.45 -6.67
C GLY A 29 -0.62 -6.23 -5.66
N GLY A 30 -1.87 -6.56 -6.03
CA GLY A 30 -2.75 -7.42 -5.22
C GLY A 30 -2.27 -8.86 -5.18
N LEU A 31 -1.67 -9.37 -6.26
CA LEU A 31 -1.03 -10.68 -6.29
C LEU A 31 0.18 -10.73 -5.35
N PHE A 32 1.09 -9.76 -5.41
CA PHE A 32 2.24 -9.65 -4.50
C PHE A 32 1.82 -9.45 -3.03
N TRP A 33 0.65 -8.86 -2.80
CA TRP A 33 0.06 -8.72 -1.47
C TRP A 33 -0.58 -10.03 -0.97
N GLY A 34 -1.24 -10.78 -1.85
CA GLY A 34 -1.95 -12.01 -1.54
C GLY A 34 -1.10 -13.28 -1.62
N VAL A 35 0.06 -13.26 -2.29
CA VAL A 35 1.07 -14.33 -2.29
C VAL A 35 1.79 -14.27 -0.93
N GLY A 36 1.06 -14.70 0.09
CA GLY A 36 1.51 -14.90 1.44
C GLY A 36 0.71 -16.07 1.99
N GLY A 37 1.23 -17.28 1.80
CA GLY A 37 0.64 -18.52 2.29
C GLY A 37 -0.35 -19.17 1.33
N LEU A 38 0.16 -19.84 0.29
CA LEU A 38 -0.49 -21.06 -0.18
C LEU A 38 0.07 -22.30 0.52
N ASP A 39 1.29 -22.25 1.06
CA ASP A 39 1.88 -23.37 1.81
C ASP A 39 2.89 -22.89 2.88
N ALA A 40 2.44 -22.12 3.88
CA ALA A 40 3.27 -21.82 5.05
C ALA A 40 3.21 -22.99 6.04
N ASP A 41 3.90 -24.07 5.70
CA ASP A 41 4.48 -24.97 6.69
C ASP A 41 5.44 -24.11 7.53
N GLU A 42 5.16 -23.91 8.83
CA GLU A 42 5.92 -23.02 9.73
C GLU A 42 7.43 -23.35 9.81
N ASP A 43 7.83 -24.53 9.33
CA ASP A 43 9.16 -25.10 9.54
C ASP A 43 10.16 -24.88 8.38
N LYS A 44 9.77 -24.26 7.26
CA LYS A 44 10.67 -24.06 6.10
C LYS A 44 10.85 -22.58 5.77
N MET A 45 12.00 -22.05 6.18
CA MET A 45 12.50 -20.74 5.77
C MET A 45 13.08 -20.86 4.34
N ASP A 46 12.27 -21.10 3.32
CA ASP A 46 12.74 -21.12 1.93
C ASP A 46 12.69 -19.73 1.28
N ALA A 47 13.78 -19.39 0.60
CA ALA A 47 14.20 -18.04 0.22
C ALA A 47 13.30 -17.29 -0.79
N PHE A 48 12.13 -17.85 -1.13
CA PHE A 48 11.13 -17.23 -2.02
C PHE A 48 9.80 -16.95 -1.29
N GLY A 49 9.81 -16.86 0.05
CA GLY A 49 8.69 -16.39 0.87
C GLY A 49 8.64 -14.86 1.02
N ILE A 50 8.80 -14.08 -0.05
CA ILE A 50 8.66 -12.61 0.02
C ILE A 50 7.17 -12.25 -0.06
N SER A 51 6.40 -12.53 0.99
CA SER A 51 5.05 -11.99 1.10
C SER A 51 5.15 -10.49 1.38
N ALA A 52 4.41 -9.64 0.65
CA ALA A 52 4.42 -8.21 0.97
C ALA A 52 3.84 -7.91 2.37
N ASN A 53 3.15 -8.88 2.99
CA ASN A 53 2.73 -8.82 4.39
C ASN A 53 3.90 -9.07 5.37
N SER A 54 4.93 -9.84 5.00
CA SER A 54 6.09 -10.06 5.90
C SER A 54 6.79 -8.76 6.26
N THR A 55 6.85 -7.80 5.34
CA THR A 55 7.42 -6.46 5.64
C THR A 55 6.57 -5.72 6.65
N ALA A 56 5.24 -5.83 6.60
CA ALA A 56 4.35 -5.23 7.59
C ALA A 56 4.47 -5.89 8.97
N ILE A 57 4.66 -7.22 9.00
CA ILE A 57 4.90 -7.99 10.23
C ILE A 57 6.24 -7.58 10.84
N MET A 58 7.34 -7.61 10.07
CA MET A 58 8.67 -7.18 10.53
C MET A 58 8.68 -5.73 11.04
N LEU A 59 7.97 -4.83 10.35
CA LEU A 59 7.87 -3.43 10.75
C LEU A 59 7.10 -3.25 12.06
N THR A 60 6.03 -4.04 12.25
CA THR A 60 5.20 -4.00 13.46
C THR A 60 5.95 -4.54 14.67
N GLU A 61 6.75 -5.60 14.50
CA GLU A 61 7.57 -6.19 15.58
C GLU A 61 8.74 -5.28 15.99
N VAL A 62 9.37 -4.57 15.05
CA VAL A 62 10.54 -3.71 15.35
C VAL A 62 10.13 -2.32 15.86
N LEU A 63 9.08 -1.71 15.30
CA LEU A 63 8.71 -0.32 15.56
C LEU A 63 7.40 -0.15 16.34
N GLY A 64 6.61 -1.22 16.46
CA GLY A 64 5.25 -1.19 17.00
C GLY A 64 4.19 -0.87 15.95
N LEU A 65 2.98 -1.37 16.20
CA LEU A 65 1.84 -1.33 15.27
C LEU A 65 1.48 0.10 14.80
N ALA A 66 1.50 1.07 15.72
CA ALA A 66 1.12 2.44 15.40
C ALA A 66 2.08 3.10 14.39
N LEU A 67 3.39 2.90 14.56
CA LEU A 67 4.39 3.49 13.66
C LEU A 67 4.42 2.76 12.32
N ALA A 68 4.29 1.43 12.34
CA ALA A 68 4.19 0.63 11.13
C ALA A 68 3.00 1.05 10.25
N LEU A 69 1.82 1.24 10.85
CA LEU A 69 0.63 1.72 10.14
C LEU A 69 0.80 3.15 9.63
N LEU A 70 1.48 4.03 10.36
CA LEU A 70 1.75 5.40 9.89
C LEU A 70 2.60 5.41 8.62
N ILE A 71 3.68 4.61 8.61
CA ILE A 71 4.56 4.48 7.45
C ILE A 71 3.78 3.91 6.26
N TRP A 72 3.00 2.85 6.50
CA TRP A 72 2.19 2.19 5.47
C TRP A 72 1.18 3.14 4.81
N ASN A 73 0.43 3.90 5.62
CA ASN A 73 -0.55 4.85 5.11
C ASN A 73 0.11 6.02 4.37
N THR A 74 1.30 6.45 4.81
CA THR A 74 2.06 7.52 4.15
C THR A 74 2.51 7.08 2.75
N VAL A 75 3.11 5.89 2.63
CA VAL A 75 3.56 5.34 1.33
C VAL A 75 2.37 5.11 0.40
N SER A 76 1.26 4.58 0.92
CA SER A 76 0.03 4.37 0.16
C SER A 76 -0.55 5.69 -0.37
N CYS A 77 -0.49 6.75 0.43
CA CYS A 77 -0.97 8.07 0.04
C CYS A 77 -0.07 8.72 -1.03
N ILE A 78 1.26 8.59 -0.92
CA ILE A 78 2.21 9.06 -1.95
C ILE A 78 2.03 8.30 -3.26
N MET A 79 1.85 6.97 -3.20
CA MET A 79 1.60 6.15 -4.38
C MET A 79 0.25 6.50 -5.03
N GLY A 80 -0.79 6.73 -4.23
CA GLY A 80 -2.10 7.21 -4.70
C GLY A 80 -2.02 8.60 -5.35
N TRP A 81 -1.23 9.51 -4.77
CA TRP A 81 -0.94 10.81 -5.36
C TRP A 81 -0.21 10.69 -6.71
N ALA A 82 0.84 9.87 -6.78
CA ALA A 82 1.61 9.67 -8.00
C ALA A 82 0.77 9.02 -9.12
N THR A 83 -0.03 8.00 -8.80
CA THR A 83 -0.91 7.33 -9.77
C THR A 83 -2.01 8.24 -10.31
N SER A 84 -2.64 9.05 -9.45
CA SER A 84 -3.68 10.01 -9.86
C SER A 84 -3.13 11.20 -10.64
N ARG A 85 -1.93 11.70 -10.29
CA ARG A 85 -1.33 12.86 -10.98
C ARG A 85 -0.78 12.52 -12.36
N PHE A 86 -0.14 11.36 -12.50
CA PHE A 86 0.51 10.93 -13.74
C PHE A 86 -0.36 9.98 -14.58
N GLY A 87 -1.56 9.59 -14.11
CA GLY A 87 -2.41 8.63 -14.81
C GLY A 87 -1.75 7.26 -14.98
N LEU A 88 -0.95 6.85 -13.97
CA LEU A 88 -0.17 5.63 -14.06
C LEU A 88 -1.12 4.41 -14.01
N PHE A 89 -0.94 3.49 -14.95
CA PHE A 89 -1.70 2.24 -15.10
C PHE A 89 -3.12 2.34 -15.69
N GLY A 90 -3.35 3.27 -16.63
CA GLY A 90 -4.61 3.33 -17.39
C GLY A 90 -5.69 4.16 -16.72
N THR A 91 -5.36 4.86 -15.63
CA THR A 91 -6.21 5.90 -15.04
C THR A 91 -6.09 7.18 -15.86
N LEU A 92 -7.21 7.87 -16.11
CA LEU A 92 -7.20 9.18 -16.75
C LEU A 92 -6.48 10.17 -15.82
N PRO A 93 -5.48 10.92 -16.30
CA PRO A 93 -4.83 11.94 -15.49
C PRO A 93 -5.88 12.98 -15.09
N GLU A 94 -6.13 13.12 -13.80
CA GLU A 94 -7.07 14.12 -13.29
C GLU A 94 -6.26 15.29 -12.72
N PRO A 95 -6.02 16.35 -13.53
CA PRO A 95 -5.25 17.49 -13.06
C PRO A 95 -5.99 18.13 -11.89
N PRO A 96 -5.32 18.38 -10.75
CA PRO A 96 -5.98 18.89 -9.56
C PRO A 96 -6.52 20.31 -9.81
N LYS A 97 -7.71 20.60 -9.27
CA LYS A 97 -8.32 21.96 -9.33
C LYS A 97 -7.40 23.06 -8.79
N SER A 98 -6.50 22.73 -7.87
CA SER A 98 -5.43 23.62 -7.41
C SER A 98 -4.17 22.79 -7.11
N ASP A 99 -3.11 23.00 -7.89
CA ASP A 99 -1.82 22.33 -7.64
C ASP A 99 -1.25 22.71 -6.26
N LEU A 100 -1.48 23.94 -5.81
CA LEU A 100 -0.92 24.47 -4.56
C LEU A 100 -1.42 23.72 -3.32
N LEU A 101 -2.74 23.49 -3.20
CA LEU A 101 -3.33 22.74 -2.08
C LEU A 101 -2.91 21.26 -2.10
N ASN A 102 -2.73 20.70 -3.29
CA ASN A 102 -2.34 19.31 -3.47
C ASN A 102 -0.90 19.08 -2.97
N TYR A 103 0.06 19.91 -3.42
CA TYR A 103 1.44 19.84 -2.92
C TYR A 103 1.54 20.17 -1.43
N LEU A 104 0.73 21.10 -0.93
CA LEU A 104 0.73 21.46 0.50
C LEU A 104 0.26 20.28 1.37
N GLY A 105 -0.77 19.55 0.95
CA GLY A 105 -1.19 18.30 1.61
C GLY A 105 -0.11 17.23 1.59
N LEU A 106 0.58 17.06 0.46
CA LEU A 106 1.70 16.10 0.33
C LEU A 106 2.87 16.47 1.26
N VAL A 107 3.25 17.75 1.31
CA VAL A 107 4.33 18.25 2.16
C VAL A 107 3.98 18.09 3.64
N LEU A 108 2.75 18.42 4.05
CA LEU A 108 2.30 18.23 5.43
C LEU A 108 2.29 16.75 5.83
N LEU A 109 1.87 15.85 4.93
CA LEU A 109 1.91 14.41 5.16
C LEU A 109 3.35 13.93 5.41
N VAL A 110 4.31 14.35 4.57
CA VAL A 110 5.72 13.96 4.69
C VAL A 110 6.36 14.55 5.95
N ILE A 111 6.11 15.82 6.26
CA ILE A 111 6.65 16.45 7.48
C ILE A 111 6.08 15.78 8.73
N GLY A 112 4.78 15.53 8.78
CA GLY A 112 4.12 14.89 9.91
C GLY A 112 4.64 13.47 10.17
N SER A 113 4.78 12.67 9.12
CA SER A 113 5.32 11.31 9.22
C SER A 113 6.78 11.29 9.68
N VAL A 114 7.64 12.13 9.11
CA VAL A 114 9.06 12.25 9.52
C VAL A 114 9.17 12.72 10.97
N TYR A 115 8.39 13.73 11.38
CA TYR A 115 8.41 14.23 12.76
C TYR A 115 8.08 13.12 13.77
N VAL A 116 7.03 12.33 13.51
CA VAL A 116 6.63 11.24 14.41
C VAL A 116 7.74 10.16 14.45
N ILE A 117 8.30 9.76 13.32
CA ILE A 117 9.38 8.77 13.27
C ILE A 117 10.62 9.24 14.05
N VAL A 118 11.06 10.48 13.85
CA VAL A 118 12.20 11.06 14.58
C VAL A 118 11.90 11.15 16.08
N SER A 119 10.71 11.60 16.46
CA SER A 119 10.32 11.72 17.86
C SER A 119 10.28 10.37 18.59
N VAL A 120 9.96 9.29 17.88
CA VAL A 120 9.97 7.93 18.40
C VAL A 120 11.41 7.40 18.48
N SER A 121 12.21 7.63 17.43
CA SER A 121 13.61 7.22 17.38
C SER A 121 14.44 7.83 18.52
N LEU A 122 14.20 9.12 18.83
CA LEU A 122 14.84 9.78 19.96
C LEU A 122 14.44 9.18 21.32
N ARG A 123 13.19 8.74 21.48
CA ARG A 123 12.74 8.06 22.72
C ARG A 123 13.38 6.69 22.90
N TYR A 124 13.63 5.97 21.81
CA TYR A 124 14.35 4.70 21.86
C TYR A 124 15.83 4.88 22.18
N SER A 125 16.48 5.94 21.68
CA SER A 125 17.91 6.22 21.96
C SER A 125 18.20 6.71 23.38
N LEU A 126 17.18 7.13 24.14
CA LEU A 126 17.30 7.68 25.50
C LEU A 126 16.93 6.67 26.60
N ARG A 127 16.64 5.41 26.24
CA ARG A 127 16.45 4.28 27.16
C ARG A 127 17.63 3.33 27.08
#